data_AF-A0A8H4Q4J5-F1
#
_entry.id   AF-A0A8H4Q4J5-F1
#
_cell.length_a   1.000
_cell.length_b   1.000
_cell.length_c   1.000
_cell.angle_alpha   90.00
_cell.angle_beta   90.00
_cell.angle_gamma   90.00
#
_symmetry.space_group_name_H-M   'P 1'
#
loop_
_entity.id
_entity.type
_entity.pdbx_description
1 polymer ?
#
loop_
_entity_poly.entity_id
_entity_poly.type
_entity_poly.pdbx_seq_one_letter_code
_entity_poly.pdbx_strand_id
1 'polypeptide(L)'
;MRLRTVVEILAFSLSAAALSDSFPLLLLSTAKFHDVPNRNQFQTSDEALKYVRGVLATCPTNRYLIATQPGIHASDFRQANGCAMPRLCRAAAKPQIKSEFSVAEVFGDTEYAGFSQHIESECAKKGKAVIVDEVHLPPLSSRDRASDLLKHDMILSDSFEAVTKNDDYTILFLPRPGEPAYQAEFIDPLHQDLKRDFEPELVRRDDNDTAWQRLPLFEKYQFFTPGIFTGIIVALVLFSILGVGLSALSSLEVSYGAFEKDMGPAAQKKQQ
;
A
#
# COMPACT_ATOMS: atom_id res chain seq x y z
N MET A 1 32.50 13.41 -25.75
CA MET A 1 31.55 13.74 -24.67
C MET A 1 30.16 13.29 -25.09
N ARG A 2 29.37 12.75 -24.16
CA ARG A 2 27.97 12.26 -24.25
C ARG A 2 27.79 10.73 -24.14
N LEU A 3 28.23 10.20 -22.99
CA LEU A 3 27.42 9.22 -22.26
C LEU A 3 26.46 10.01 -21.39
N ARG A 4 25.15 9.76 -21.50
CA ARG A 4 24.08 9.99 -20.49
C ARG A 4 22.75 9.95 -21.23
N THR A 5 21.98 8.86 -21.06
CA THR A 5 20.51 8.79 -21.03
C THR A 5 20.00 7.38 -21.39
N VAL A 6 20.37 6.33 -20.64
CA VAL A 6 19.61 5.06 -20.63
C VAL A 6 19.78 4.38 -19.26
N VAL A 7 19.25 4.98 -18.18
CA VAL A 7 19.11 4.29 -16.88
C VAL A 7 17.90 4.86 -16.14
N GLU A 8 16.66 4.65 -16.59
CA GLU A 8 15.48 5.12 -15.81
C GLU A 8 14.23 4.23 -15.79
N ILE A 9 14.21 2.97 -16.27
CA ILE A 9 12.96 2.16 -16.26
C ILE A 9 13.11 0.76 -15.62
N LEU A 10 13.94 0.59 -14.59
CA LEU A 10 14.00 -0.67 -13.82
C LEU A 10 13.92 -0.48 -12.29
N ALA A 11 13.44 0.67 -11.81
CA ALA A 11 13.41 0.99 -10.37
C ALA A 11 12.05 0.76 -9.67
N PHE A 12 11.04 0.12 -10.29
CA PHE A 12 9.67 0.06 -9.72
C PHE A 12 9.14 -1.31 -9.32
N SER A 13 9.92 -2.40 -9.40
CA SER A 13 9.49 -3.72 -8.88
C SER A 13 9.91 -4.00 -7.42
N LEU A 14 10.71 -3.13 -6.79
CA LEU A 14 11.19 -3.32 -5.42
C LEU A 14 10.23 -2.81 -4.32
N SER A 15 9.16 -2.10 -4.68
CA SER A 15 8.25 -1.46 -3.72
C SER A 15 7.23 -2.41 -3.08
N ALA A 16 7.15 -3.68 -3.50
CA ALA A 16 6.20 -4.63 -2.92
C ALA A 16 6.65 -5.24 -1.57
N ALA A 17 7.95 -5.19 -1.26
CA ALA A 17 8.50 -5.74 -0.02
C ALA A 17 8.56 -4.72 1.14
N ALA A 18 8.22 -3.45 0.90
CA ALA A 18 8.35 -2.36 1.89
C ALA A 18 7.27 -2.39 3.00
N LEU A 19 6.26 -3.26 2.88
CA LEU A 19 5.14 -3.40 3.82
C LEU A 19 5.08 -4.79 4.47
N SER A 20 6.15 -5.60 4.35
CA SER A 20 6.17 -6.93 4.97
C SER A 20 6.25 -6.85 6.50
N ASP A 21 6.94 -5.84 7.02
CA ASP A 21 7.11 -5.56 8.45
C ASP A 21 6.13 -4.51 9.00
N SER A 22 5.20 -4.01 8.18
CA SER A 22 4.16 -3.12 8.67
C SER A 22 3.04 -3.90 9.36
N PHE A 23 2.36 -3.22 10.27
CA PHE A 23 1.35 -3.84 11.11
C PHE A 23 0.16 -2.90 11.35
N PRO A 24 -1.06 -3.44 11.52
CA PRO A 24 -2.28 -2.64 11.66
C PRO A 24 -2.52 -2.18 13.10
N LEU A 25 -2.66 -0.88 13.34
CA LEU A 25 -2.97 -0.34 14.66
C LEU A 25 -4.48 -0.06 14.78
N LEU A 26 -5.09 -0.46 15.90
CA LEU A 26 -6.51 -0.22 16.15
C LEU A 26 -6.77 0.24 17.59
N LEU A 27 -7.46 1.37 17.73
CA LEU A 27 -7.92 1.94 18.98
C LEU A 27 -9.44 2.19 18.89
N LEU A 28 -10.18 1.55 19.78
CA LEU A 28 -11.64 1.59 19.86
C LEU A 28 -12.07 2.15 21.21
N SER A 29 -13.10 2.99 21.26
CA SER A 29 -13.63 3.48 22.52
C SER A 29 -15.13 3.76 22.48
N THR A 30 -15.76 3.58 23.64
CA THR A 30 -17.14 3.99 23.92
C THR A 30 -17.27 5.50 24.17
N ALA A 31 -16.15 6.21 24.35
CA ALA A 31 -16.09 7.66 24.43
C ALA A 31 -15.81 8.29 23.05
N LYS A 32 -16.06 9.60 22.93
CA LYS A 32 -15.72 10.35 21.71
C LYS A 32 -14.28 10.84 21.76
N PHE A 33 -13.51 10.60 20.70
CA PHE A 33 -12.18 11.18 20.53
C PHE A 33 -12.31 12.61 19.97
N HIS A 34 -11.51 13.52 20.49
CA HIS A 34 -11.33 14.84 19.90
C HIS A 34 -10.26 14.74 18.80
N ASP A 35 -10.48 15.45 17.69
CA ASP A 35 -9.52 15.60 16.60
C ASP A 35 -8.96 14.27 16.06
N VAL A 36 -9.84 13.39 15.57
CA VAL A 36 -9.39 12.16 14.90
C VAL A 36 -8.61 12.56 13.63
N PRO A 37 -7.28 12.33 13.58
CA PRO A 37 -6.48 12.71 12.44
C PRO A 37 -6.98 11.95 11.21
N ASN A 38 -6.69 12.53 10.03
CA ASN A 38 -7.10 11.96 8.76
C ASN A 38 -6.70 10.47 8.70
N ARG A 39 -7.61 9.61 8.25
CA ARG A 39 -7.46 8.14 8.20
C ARG A 39 -6.42 7.73 7.15
N ASN A 40 -5.16 8.11 7.36
CA ASN A 40 -4.07 7.74 6.49
C ASN A 40 -3.88 6.23 6.62
N GLN A 41 -3.84 5.53 5.47
CA GLN A 41 -3.61 4.09 5.45
C GLN A 41 -2.19 3.73 5.92
N PHE A 42 -1.27 4.69 5.88
CA PHE A 42 0.14 4.53 6.21
C PHE A 42 0.58 5.62 7.20
N GLN A 43 1.22 5.23 8.31
CA GLN A 43 1.83 6.17 9.27
C GLN A 43 3.10 5.58 9.89
N THR A 44 3.98 6.45 10.40
CA THR A 44 5.10 6.00 11.25
C THR A 44 4.57 5.54 12.59
N SER A 45 5.32 4.64 13.22
CA SER A 45 5.05 4.15 14.56
C SER A 45 5.00 5.30 15.59
N ASP A 46 5.92 6.27 15.48
CA ASP A 46 5.95 7.49 16.30
C ASP A 46 4.70 8.37 16.17
N GLU A 47 4.23 8.62 14.95
CA GLU A 47 3.07 9.49 14.70
C GLU A 47 1.79 8.83 15.21
N ALA A 48 1.59 7.56 14.85
CA ALA A 48 0.41 6.80 15.24
C ALA A 48 0.32 6.67 16.77
N LEU A 49 1.44 6.38 17.42
CA LEU A 49 1.48 6.27 18.87
C LEU A 49 1.41 7.58 19.62
N LYS A 50 1.97 8.66 19.08
CA LYS A 50 1.82 9.98 19.67
C LYS A 50 0.35 10.34 19.79
N TYR A 51 -0.43 10.04 18.76
CA TYR A 51 -1.88 10.21 18.80
C TYR A 51 -2.53 9.31 19.87
N VAL A 52 -2.23 8.00 19.88
CA VAL A 52 -2.77 7.07 20.88
C VAL A 52 -2.46 7.52 22.31
N ARG A 53 -1.21 7.90 22.61
CA ARG A 53 -0.81 8.43 23.94
C ARG A 53 -1.57 9.70 24.29
N GLY A 54 -1.79 10.59 23.33
CA GLY A 54 -2.58 11.80 23.50
C GLY A 54 -4.03 11.50 23.88
N VAL A 55 -4.69 10.58 23.14
CA VAL A 55 -6.05 10.13 23.44
C VAL A 55 -6.12 9.48 24.82
N LEU A 56 -5.21 8.56 25.14
CA LEU A 56 -5.19 7.86 26.42
C LEU A 56 -4.94 8.82 27.61
N ALA A 57 -4.12 9.86 27.43
CA ALA A 57 -3.90 10.90 28.45
C ALA A 57 -5.16 11.74 28.73
N THR A 58 -6.15 11.75 27.82
CA THR A 58 -7.44 12.39 28.11
C THR A 58 -8.27 11.61 29.14
N CYS A 59 -7.95 10.33 29.37
CA CYS A 59 -8.67 9.39 30.23
C CYS A 59 -10.14 9.22 29.84
N PRO A 60 -10.41 8.82 28.57
CA PRO A 60 -11.76 8.80 28.01
C PRO A 60 -12.71 7.86 28.76
N THR A 61 -12.20 6.75 29.31
CA THR A 61 -13.02 5.67 29.89
C THR A 61 -12.44 5.20 31.23
N ASN A 62 -13.17 4.36 31.97
CA ASN A 62 -12.71 3.81 33.25
C ASN A 62 -11.94 2.48 33.09
N ARG A 63 -12.19 1.76 32.00
CA ARG A 63 -11.58 0.46 31.74
C ARG A 63 -10.84 0.45 30.41
N TYR A 64 -9.69 -0.20 30.40
CA TYR A 64 -8.80 -0.29 29.25
C TYR A 64 -8.41 -1.74 29.01
N LEU A 65 -8.37 -2.15 27.75
CA LEU A 65 -7.83 -3.43 27.32
C LEU A 65 -6.70 -3.14 26.34
N ILE A 66 -5.50 -3.62 26.65
CA ILE A 66 -4.34 -3.54 25.76
C ILE A 66 -4.02 -4.96 25.30
N ALA A 67 -4.21 -5.23 24.02
CA ALA A 67 -3.98 -6.53 23.43
C ALA A 67 -2.84 -6.46 22.42
N THR A 68 -1.81 -7.29 22.60
CA THR A 68 -0.61 -7.30 21.78
C THR A 68 -0.52 -8.60 20.98
N GLN A 69 -0.46 -8.50 19.64
CA GLN A 69 -0.35 -9.66 18.73
C GLN A 69 0.78 -9.47 17.71
N PRO A 70 1.91 -10.18 17.84
CA PRO A 70 2.96 -10.12 16.83
C PRO A 70 2.59 -10.87 15.53
N GLY A 71 3.02 -10.34 14.39
CA GLY A 71 2.96 -11.02 13.07
C GLY A 71 1.63 -10.93 12.32
N ILE A 72 0.73 -10.02 12.69
CA ILE A 72 -0.54 -9.80 12.00
C ILE A 72 -0.43 -8.65 10.98
N HIS A 73 -1.13 -8.79 9.85
CA HIS A 73 -1.10 -7.84 8.74
C HIS A 73 -2.48 -7.24 8.48
N ALA A 74 -2.56 -6.06 7.86
CA ALA A 74 -3.84 -5.43 7.52
C ALA A 74 -4.71 -6.30 6.60
N SER A 75 -4.09 -7.11 5.75
CA SER A 75 -4.77 -8.09 4.89
C SER A 75 -5.58 -9.12 5.67
N ASP A 76 -5.22 -9.40 6.93
CA ASP A 76 -5.94 -10.36 7.78
C ASP A 76 -7.33 -9.88 8.16
N PHE A 77 -7.56 -8.57 8.11
CA PHE A 77 -8.85 -7.95 8.37
C PHE A 77 -9.67 -7.71 7.09
N ARG A 78 -9.04 -7.80 5.90
CA ARG A 78 -9.64 -7.41 4.62
C ARG A 78 -9.90 -8.59 3.67
N GLN A 79 -9.94 -9.84 4.16
CA GLN A 79 -10.06 -11.00 3.27
C GLN A 79 -11.46 -11.08 2.63
N ALA A 80 -11.53 -11.62 1.41
CA ALA A 80 -12.79 -11.82 0.69
C ALA A 80 -13.79 -12.72 1.45
N ASN A 81 -13.27 -13.64 2.28
CA ASN A 81 -14.05 -14.57 3.08
C ASN A 81 -14.34 -14.06 4.52
N GLY A 82 -14.00 -12.80 4.81
CA GLY A 82 -14.21 -12.16 6.11
C GLY A 82 -12.92 -11.87 6.86
N CYS A 83 -13.06 -11.55 8.15
CA CYS A 83 -11.95 -11.20 9.02
C CYS A 83 -11.34 -12.45 9.67
N ALA A 84 -10.01 -12.58 9.66
CA ALA A 84 -9.30 -13.72 10.25
C ALA A 84 -9.45 -13.79 11.78
N MET A 85 -9.76 -12.66 12.42
CA MET A 85 -10.06 -12.53 13.85
C MET A 85 -11.51 -12.07 14.05
N PRO A 86 -12.50 -12.95 13.82
CA PRO A 86 -13.91 -12.57 13.78
C PRO A 86 -14.44 -11.96 15.10
N ARG A 87 -13.90 -12.33 16.27
CA ARG A 87 -14.31 -11.77 17.56
C ARG A 87 -13.79 -10.35 17.74
N LEU A 88 -12.54 -10.09 17.39
CA LEU A 88 -11.98 -8.73 17.35
C LEU A 88 -12.79 -7.83 16.39
N CYS A 89 -13.03 -8.29 15.17
CA CYS A 89 -13.81 -7.54 14.18
C CYS A 89 -15.26 -7.30 14.64
N ARG A 90 -15.87 -8.26 15.34
CA ARG A 90 -17.19 -8.06 15.95
C ARG A 90 -17.16 -7.05 17.10
N ALA A 91 -16.10 -7.03 17.90
CA ALA A 91 -15.92 -6.04 18.97
C ALA A 91 -15.80 -4.62 18.38
N ALA A 92 -15.06 -4.46 17.28
CA ALA A 92 -14.95 -3.19 16.56
C ALA A 92 -16.28 -2.72 15.96
N ALA A 93 -17.11 -3.66 15.47
CA ALA A 93 -18.41 -3.36 14.87
C ALA A 93 -19.55 -3.12 15.88
N LYS A 94 -19.30 -3.15 17.20
CA LYS A 94 -20.35 -2.93 18.21
C LYS A 94 -20.88 -1.48 18.14
N PRO A 95 -22.20 -1.27 18.23
CA PRO A 95 -22.80 0.08 18.16
C PRO A 95 -22.46 0.97 19.35
N GLN A 96 -21.94 0.39 20.44
CA GLN A 96 -21.48 1.12 21.63
C GLN A 96 -20.19 1.89 21.38
N ILE A 97 -19.40 1.50 20.36
CA ILE A 97 -18.17 2.19 19.99
C ILE A 97 -18.55 3.53 19.35
N LYS A 98 -18.14 4.62 19.99
CA LYS A 98 -18.41 5.99 19.52
C LYS A 98 -17.24 6.60 18.78
N SER A 99 -16.04 6.06 18.96
CA SER A 99 -14.85 6.50 18.23
C SER A 99 -13.89 5.36 17.95
N GLU A 100 -13.32 5.42 16.77
CA GLU A 100 -12.35 4.47 16.25
C GLU A 100 -11.21 5.25 15.61
N PHE A 101 -9.99 4.88 15.97
CA PHE A 101 -8.78 5.26 15.29
C PHE A 101 -8.10 3.98 14.77
N SER A 102 -7.97 3.86 13.46
CA SER A 102 -7.35 2.71 12.81
C SER A 102 -6.36 3.16 11.76
N VAL A 103 -5.18 2.53 11.75
CA VAL A 103 -4.14 2.70 10.73
C VAL A 103 -3.84 1.33 10.18
N ALA A 104 -3.94 1.18 8.86
CA ALA A 104 -3.78 -0.12 8.22
C ALA A 104 -2.33 -0.59 8.26
N GLU A 105 -1.39 0.30 7.95
CA GLU A 105 0.03 -0.01 7.86
C GLU A 105 0.83 0.99 8.68
N VAL A 106 1.27 0.56 9.85
CA VAL A 106 2.23 1.29 10.67
C VAL A 106 3.61 0.71 10.45
N PHE A 107 4.62 1.56 10.21
CA PHE A 107 5.99 1.14 10.02
C PHE A 107 6.93 1.74 11.07
N GLY A 108 7.94 0.98 11.45
CA GLY A 108 8.92 1.37 12.47
C GLY A 108 8.89 0.45 13.68
N ASP A 109 9.83 0.67 14.59
CA ASP A 109 9.95 -0.12 15.80
C ASP A 109 8.77 0.15 16.75
N THR A 110 8.36 -0.92 17.42
CA THR A 110 7.25 -0.99 18.36
C THR A 110 7.64 -1.57 19.70
N GLU A 111 8.91 -1.46 20.10
CA GLU A 111 9.30 -1.63 21.50
C GLU A 111 8.51 -0.67 22.40
N TYR A 112 7.31 -1.10 22.75
CA TYR A 112 6.28 -0.32 23.43
C TYR A 112 6.10 -0.88 24.83
N ALA A 113 7.10 -0.64 25.67
CA ALA A 113 6.90 -0.64 27.09
C ALA A 113 6.18 0.68 27.47
N GLY A 114 5.12 0.61 28.27
CA GLY A 114 4.66 1.80 29.01
C GLY A 114 3.21 2.23 28.88
N PHE A 115 2.35 1.58 28.09
CA PHE A 115 0.98 2.09 27.91
C PHE A 115 0.12 1.98 29.17
N SER A 116 0.21 0.86 29.90
CA SER A 116 -0.48 0.73 31.18
C SER A 116 0.00 1.77 32.18
N GLN A 117 1.32 1.93 32.34
CA GLN A 117 1.87 2.96 33.24
C GLN A 117 1.48 4.37 32.81
N HIS A 118 1.44 4.64 31.49
CA HIS A 118 1.02 5.93 30.93
C HIS A 118 -0.45 6.23 31.25
N ILE A 119 -1.35 5.26 31.03
CA ILE A 119 -2.78 5.40 31.34
C ILE A 119 -2.98 5.61 32.84
N GLU A 120 -2.41 4.74 33.68
CA GLU A 120 -2.56 4.82 35.13
C GLU A 120 -2.05 6.16 35.68
N SER A 121 -0.87 6.61 35.22
CA SER A 121 -0.27 7.85 35.69
C SER A 121 -1.05 9.10 35.25
N GLU A 122 -1.47 9.19 33.99
CA GLU A 122 -2.24 10.33 33.48
C GLU A 122 -3.64 10.39 34.09
N CYS A 123 -4.28 9.25 34.33
CA CYS A 123 -5.61 9.21 34.94
C CYS A 123 -5.56 9.45 36.46
N ALA A 124 -4.52 8.99 37.15
CA ALA A 124 -4.29 9.32 38.56
C ALA A 124 -4.09 10.83 38.77
N LYS A 125 -3.37 11.52 37.88
CA LYS A 125 -3.22 13.00 37.92
C LYS A 125 -4.56 13.73 37.83
N LYS A 126 -5.57 13.12 37.21
CA LYS A 126 -6.93 13.64 37.09
C LYS A 126 -7.87 13.13 38.19
N GLY A 127 -7.35 12.41 39.19
CA GLY A 127 -8.15 11.83 40.28
C GLY A 127 -9.07 10.68 39.84
N LYS A 128 -8.79 10.06 38.69
CA LYS A 128 -9.60 8.99 38.12
C LYS A 128 -8.91 7.64 38.30
N ALA A 129 -9.51 6.76 39.09
CA ALA A 129 -9.08 5.36 39.18
C ALA A 129 -9.53 4.60 37.93
N VAL A 130 -8.60 3.88 37.30
CA VAL A 130 -8.83 3.14 36.06
C VAL A 130 -8.34 1.71 36.21
N ILE A 131 -8.94 0.80 35.44
CA ILE A 131 -8.54 -0.61 35.39
C ILE A 131 -7.95 -0.87 34.01
N VAL A 132 -6.71 -1.35 33.95
CA VAL A 132 -6.02 -1.68 32.70
C VAL A 132 -5.75 -3.18 32.68
N ASP A 133 -6.38 -3.86 31.71
CA ASP A 133 -6.19 -5.29 31.45
C ASP A 133 -5.18 -5.42 30.28
N GLU A 134 -4.08 -6.16 30.46
CA GLU A 134 -3.10 -6.44 29.40
C GLU A 134 -3.15 -7.90 28.95
N VAL A 135 -3.14 -8.12 27.63
CA VAL A 135 -3.13 -9.44 27.01
C VAL A 135 -1.98 -9.50 26.00
N HIS A 136 -1.04 -10.40 26.24
CA HIS A 136 0.09 -10.63 25.36
C HIS A 136 -0.06 -11.99 24.66
N LEU A 137 -0.27 -11.96 23.36
CA LEU A 137 -0.40 -13.15 22.54
C LEU A 137 0.96 -13.54 21.96
N PRO A 138 1.22 -14.84 21.76
CA PRO A 138 2.46 -15.29 21.17
C PRO A 138 2.52 -14.92 19.67
N PRO A 139 3.75 -14.85 19.10
CA PRO A 139 3.92 -14.62 17.67
C PRO A 139 3.25 -15.74 16.86
N LEU A 140 2.72 -15.39 15.68
CA LEU A 140 2.09 -16.36 14.79
C LEU A 140 3.14 -17.27 14.14
N SER A 141 2.82 -18.56 14.02
CA SER A 141 3.68 -19.48 13.27
C SER A 141 3.57 -19.26 11.76
N SER A 142 4.68 -19.41 11.03
CA SER A 142 4.67 -19.28 9.57
C SER A 142 3.91 -20.42 8.87
N ARG A 143 3.79 -21.59 9.51
CA ARG A 143 3.19 -22.80 8.90
C ARG A 143 1.68 -22.86 9.08
N ASP A 144 1.17 -22.47 10.24
CA ASP A 144 -0.25 -22.62 10.63
C ASP A 144 -0.87 -21.30 11.07
N ARG A 145 -0.45 -20.19 10.44
CA ARG A 145 -0.84 -18.82 10.77
C ARG A 145 -2.35 -18.62 10.95
N ALA A 146 -3.16 -19.23 10.06
CA ALA A 146 -4.62 -19.12 10.12
C ALA A 146 -5.21 -19.81 11.38
N SER A 147 -4.65 -20.96 11.79
CA SER A 147 -5.06 -21.66 13.01
C SER A 147 -4.69 -20.85 14.25
N ASP A 148 -3.49 -20.27 14.25
CA ASP A 148 -3.01 -19.45 15.36
C ASP A 148 -3.86 -18.18 15.54
N LEU A 149 -4.17 -17.48 14.45
CA LEU A 149 -5.07 -16.32 14.48
C LEU A 149 -6.43 -16.66 15.09
N LEU A 150 -7.02 -17.80 14.69
CA LEU A 150 -8.31 -18.25 15.25
C LEU A 150 -8.20 -18.56 16.74
N LYS A 151 -7.14 -19.26 17.18
CA LYS A 151 -6.91 -19.57 18.60
C LYS A 151 -6.72 -18.29 19.41
N HIS A 152 -5.94 -17.35 18.90
CA HIS A 152 -5.67 -16.08 19.56
C HIS A 152 -6.92 -15.20 19.63
N ASP A 153 -7.76 -15.22 18.59
CA ASP A 153 -9.06 -14.56 18.59
C ASP A 153 -10.03 -15.13 19.65
N MET A 154 -9.96 -16.45 19.92
CA MET A 154 -10.70 -17.04 21.05
C MET A 154 -10.18 -16.53 22.40
N ILE A 155 -8.86 -16.46 22.59
CA ILE A 155 -8.27 -15.93 23.83
C ILE A 155 -8.70 -14.48 24.07
N LEU A 156 -8.69 -13.65 23.02
CA LEU A 156 -9.16 -12.26 23.12
C LEU A 156 -10.66 -12.16 23.40
N SER A 157 -11.46 -13.14 22.95
CA SER A 157 -12.91 -13.15 23.19
C SER A 157 -13.23 -13.07 24.68
N ASP A 158 -12.53 -13.83 25.52
CA ASP A 158 -12.75 -13.84 26.96
C ASP A 158 -12.42 -12.48 27.59
N SER A 159 -11.34 -11.84 27.13
CA SER A 159 -10.96 -10.49 27.56
C SER A 159 -11.95 -9.42 27.09
N PHE A 160 -12.45 -9.52 25.86
CA PHE A 160 -13.50 -8.63 25.36
C PHE A 160 -14.79 -8.78 26.17
N GLU A 161 -15.20 -10.01 26.50
CA GLU A 161 -16.37 -10.23 27.34
C GLU A 161 -16.17 -9.66 28.74
N ALA A 162 -15.00 -9.82 29.35
CA ALA A 162 -14.69 -9.26 30.66
C ALA A 162 -14.79 -7.72 30.68
N VAL A 163 -14.23 -7.06 29.66
CA VAL A 163 -14.15 -5.60 29.56
C VAL A 163 -15.49 -4.98 29.15
N THR A 164 -16.21 -5.62 28.22
CA THR A 164 -17.49 -5.13 27.70
C THR A 164 -18.69 -5.37 28.62
N LYS A 165 -18.48 -6.00 29.79
CA LYS A 165 -19.47 -6.01 30.88
C LYS A 165 -19.80 -4.61 31.40
N ASN A 166 -18.84 -3.69 31.29
CA ASN A 166 -19.05 -2.29 31.61
C ASN A 166 -19.41 -1.53 30.32
N ASP A 167 -20.26 -0.50 30.43
CA ASP A 167 -20.63 0.33 29.28
C ASP A 167 -19.54 1.33 28.85
N ASP A 168 -18.46 1.44 29.63
CA ASP A 168 -17.40 2.42 29.45
C ASP A 168 -16.01 1.77 29.37
N TYR A 169 -15.49 1.62 28.15
CA TYR A 169 -14.22 0.95 27.89
C TYR A 169 -13.49 1.47 26.64
N THR A 170 -12.18 1.32 26.65
CA THR A 170 -11.29 1.58 25.51
C THR A 170 -10.45 0.34 25.24
N ILE A 171 -10.41 -0.11 23.98
CA ILE A 171 -9.62 -1.26 23.54
C ILE A 171 -8.52 -0.74 22.62
N LEU A 172 -7.28 -1.05 22.96
CA LEU A 172 -6.10 -0.79 22.17
C LEU A 172 -5.52 -2.13 21.71
N PHE A 173 -5.56 -2.37 20.41
CA PHE A 173 -4.94 -3.53 19.78
C PHE A 173 -3.62 -3.08 19.14
N LEU A 174 -2.51 -3.60 19.66
CA LEU A 174 -1.13 -3.27 19.30
C LEU A 174 -0.44 -4.47 18.65
N PRO A 175 -0.50 -4.57 17.33
CA PRO A 175 0.36 -5.47 16.60
C PRO A 175 1.83 -5.10 16.69
N ARG A 176 2.67 -6.12 16.56
CA ARG A 176 4.11 -5.97 16.41
C ARG A 176 4.56 -6.69 15.13
N PRO A 177 5.66 -6.26 14.51
CA PRO A 177 6.29 -7.03 13.44
C PRO A 177 6.49 -8.49 13.87
N GLY A 178 6.30 -9.43 12.95
CA GLY A 178 6.55 -10.85 13.21
C GLY A 178 8.04 -11.10 13.40
N GLU A 179 8.41 -12.04 14.27
CA GLU A 179 9.78 -12.52 14.37
C GLU A 179 9.96 -13.79 13.50
N PRO A 180 11.05 -13.88 12.70
CA PRO A 180 12.07 -12.87 12.48
C PRO A 180 11.57 -11.72 11.60
N ALA A 181 12.02 -10.50 11.88
CA ALA A 181 11.77 -9.34 11.02
C ALA A 181 12.23 -9.66 9.59
N TYR A 182 11.43 -9.28 8.60
CA TYR A 182 11.77 -9.53 7.20
C TYR A 182 13.06 -8.78 6.85
N GLN A 183 14.14 -9.53 6.75
CA GLN A 183 15.33 -9.02 6.11
C GLN A 183 15.16 -9.29 4.63
N ALA A 184 15.08 -8.21 3.85
CA ALA A 184 15.18 -8.31 2.41
C ALA A 184 16.56 -8.89 2.07
N GLU A 185 16.63 -10.21 1.94
CA GLU A 185 17.69 -10.87 1.19
C GLU A 185 17.44 -10.53 -0.27
N PHE A 186 17.83 -9.32 -0.65
CA PHE A 186 18.10 -9.04 -2.04
C PHE A 186 19.19 -10.04 -2.42
N ILE A 187 18.86 -10.99 -3.29
CA ILE A 187 19.87 -11.77 -3.99
C ILE A 187 20.83 -10.73 -4.54
N ASP A 188 22.02 -10.67 -3.94
CA ASP A 188 23.14 -9.81 -4.28
C ASP A 188 23.09 -9.62 -5.79
N PRO A 189 22.90 -8.38 -6.31
CA PRO A 189 22.35 -8.13 -7.64
C PRO A 189 23.10 -9.05 -8.57
N LEU A 190 22.42 -10.15 -8.94
CA LEU A 190 23.07 -11.24 -9.62
C LEU A 190 23.66 -10.50 -10.80
N HIS A 191 25.00 -10.44 -10.87
CA HIS A 191 25.64 -10.05 -12.10
C HIS A 191 25.21 -11.17 -13.03
N GLN A 192 24.04 -10.99 -13.65
CA GLN A 192 23.63 -11.66 -14.86
C GLN A 192 24.58 -11.09 -15.91
N ASP A 193 25.85 -11.47 -15.77
CA ASP A 193 26.66 -11.72 -16.93
C ASP A 193 25.78 -12.67 -17.75
N LEU A 194 25.23 -12.15 -18.85
CA LEU A 194 24.50 -12.91 -19.86
C LEU A 194 25.45 -14.02 -20.35
N LYS A 195 25.54 -15.11 -19.59
CA LYS A 195 26.30 -16.27 -19.98
C LYS A 195 25.38 -17.06 -20.90
N ARG A 196 25.62 -16.82 -22.18
CA ARG A 196 25.02 -17.50 -23.32
C ARG A 196 25.50 -18.95 -23.32
N ASP A 197 25.00 -19.75 -22.38
CA ASP A 197 25.30 -21.18 -22.33
C ASP A 197 24.23 -21.92 -23.15
N PHE A 198 24.64 -22.30 -24.37
CA PHE A 198 24.00 -23.33 -25.18
C PHE A 198 24.48 -24.69 -24.69
N GLU A 199 23.78 -25.31 -23.73
CA GLU A 199 23.90 -26.76 -23.47
C GLU A 199 22.52 -27.29 -23.05
N PRO A 200 22.01 -28.37 -23.65
CA PRO A 200 20.68 -28.88 -23.37
C PRO A 200 20.71 -29.77 -22.14
N GLU A 201 20.14 -29.31 -21.03
CA GLU A 201 19.97 -30.13 -19.84
C GLU A 201 18.84 -31.16 -20.07
N LEU A 202 19.20 -32.44 -19.97
CA LEU A 202 18.33 -33.60 -20.14
C LEU A 202 17.29 -33.68 -19.00
N VAL A 203 16.08 -33.16 -19.22
CA VAL A 203 14.94 -33.41 -18.33
C VAL A 203 14.17 -34.65 -18.79
N ARG A 204 14.32 -35.71 -18.00
CA ARG A 204 13.57 -36.97 -18.10
C ARG A 204 12.33 -36.90 -17.21
N ARG A 205 11.14 -36.89 -17.80
CA ARG A 205 10.04 -37.88 -17.65
C ARG A 205 8.73 -37.29 -18.20
N ASP A 206 8.20 -38.00 -19.18
CA ASP A 206 6.93 -37.73 -19.86
C ASP A 206 5.76 -37.65 -18.88
N ASP A 207 5.01 -36.55 -19.01
CA ASP A 207 3.57 -36.55 -18.84
C ASP A 207 3.00 -35.79 -20.04
N ASN A 208 1.96 -36.35 -20.64
CA ASN A 208 1.46 -36.06 -21.99
C ASN A 208 0.69 -34.72 -22.07
N ASP A 209 1.27 -33.67 -21.52
CA ASP A 209 0.73 -32.32 -21.55
C ASP A 209 1.53 -31.47 -22.54
N THR A 210 0.82 -30.85 -23.48
CA THR A 210 1.42 -29.92 -24.44
C THR A 210 2.23 -28.86 -23.68
N ALA A 211 3.47 -28.61 -24.10
CA ALA A 211 4.40 -27.66 -23.47
C ALA A 211 3.78 -26.28 -23.18
N TRP A 212 2.75 -25.90 -23.95
CA TRP A 212 1.91 -24.71 -23.75
C TRP A 212 1.22 -24.62 -22.39
N GLN A 213 0.88 -25.74 -21.75
CA GLN A 213 0.13 -25.72 -20.49
C GLN A 213 1.02 -25.44 -19.28
N ARG A 214 2.34 -25.70 -19.38
CA ARG A 214 3.31 -25.56 -18.29
C ARG A 214 3.88 -24.15 -18.12
N LEU A 215 3.58 -23.24 -19.05
CA LEU A 215 4.02 -21.85 -18.98
C LEU A 215 3.15 -21.07 -17.99
N PRO A 216 3.72 -20.25 -17.09
CA PRO A 216 2.98 -19.38 -16.17
C PRO A 216 1.93 -18.54 -16.90
N LEU A 217 0.83 -18.20 -16.20
CA LEU A 217 -0.34 -17.50 -16.78
C LEU A 217 0.01 -16.22 -17.55
N PHE A 218 1.11 -15.56 -17.18
CA PHE A 218 1.59 -14.32 -17.81
C PHE A 218 2.40 -14.54 -19.10
N GLU A 219 2.94 -15.75 -19.34
CA GLU A 219 3.53 -16.10 -20.64
C GLU A 219 2.45 -16.49 -21.66
N LYS A 220 1.31 -17.00 -21.20
CA LYS A 220 0.17 -17.33 -22.07
C LYS A 220 -0.50 -16.10 -22.68
N TYR A 221 -0.39 -14.94 -22.04
CA TYR A 221 -1.01 -13.68 -22.49
C TYR A 221 0.04 -12.61 -22.78
N GLN A 222 0.67 -12.72 -23.94
CA GLN A 222 1.51 -11.65 -24.48
C GLN A 222 0.62 -10.58 -25.17
N PHE A 223 0.09 -9.63 -24.39
CA PHE A 223 -0.76 -8.54 -24.92
C PHE A 223 -0.06 -7.68 -25.98
N PHE A 224 1.25 -7.52 -25.87
CA PHE A 224 2.07 -6.83 -26.86
C PHE A 224 3.24 -7.73 -27.23
N THR A 225 3.13 -8.39 -28.39
CA THR A 225 4.30 -9.07 -28.96
C THR A 225 5.39 -8.05 -29.24
N PRO A 226 6.67 -8.44 -29.21
CA PRO A 226 7.77 -7.49 -29.37
C PRO A 226 7.65 -6.76 -30.71
N GLY A 227 7.15 -7.45 -31.74
CA GLY A 227 6.83 -6.87 -33.05
C GLY A 227 5.73 -5.81 -33.02
N ILE A 228 4.62 -6.04 -32.30
CA ILE A 228 3.54 -5.03 -32.18
C ILE A 228 4.07 -3.79 -31.44
N PHE A 229 4.82 -3.97 -30.37
CA PHE A 229 5.38 -2.86 -29.59
C PHE A 229 6.35 -2.02 -30.44
N THR A 230 7.28 -2.65 -31.16
CA THR A 230 8.18 -1.95 -32.07
C THR A 230 7.43 -1.29 -33.23
N GLY A 231 6.36 -1.92 -33.72
CA GLY A 231 5.52 -1.37 -34.78
C GLY A 231 4.78 -0.10 -34.36
N ILE A 232 4.24 -0.06 -33.13
CA ILE A 232 3.59 1.12 -32.58
C ILE A 232 4.58 2.28 -32.42
N ILE A 233 5.80 2.00 -31.94
CA ILE A 233 6.84 3.03 -31.80
C ILE A 233 7.21 3.62 -33.17
N VAL A 234 7.44 2.77 -34.17
CA VAL A 234 7.78 3.24 -35.53
C VAL A 234 6.60 4.02 -36.14
N ALA A 235 5.37 3.55 -35.96
CA ALA A 235 4.18 4.25 -36.43
C ALA A 235 4.06 5.66 -35.82
N LEU A 236 4.30 5.81 -34.52
CA LEU A 236 4.27 7.13 -33.86
C LEU A 236 5.30 8.10 -34.45
N VAL A 237 6.52 7.62 -34.71
CA VAL A 237 7.57 8.45 -35.36
C VAL A 237 7.13 8.85 -36.77
N LEU A 238 6.63 7.93 -37.58
CA LEU A 238 6.16 8.23 -38.93
C LEU A 238 4.96 9.20 -38.94
N PHE A 239 4.00 9.05 -38.03
CA PHE A 239 2.87 9.96 -37.90
C PHE A 239 3.28 11.35 -37.44
N SER A 240 4.31 11.48 -36.60
CA SER A 240 4.85 12.79 -36.23
C SER A 240 5.45 13.54 -37.42
N ILE A 241 6.23 12.85 -38.26
CA ILE A 241 6.85 13.44 -39.46
C ILE A 241 5.76 13.79 -40.49
N LEU A 242 4.79 12.90 -40.67
CA LEU A 242 3.65 13.14 -41.54
C LEU A 242 2.82 14.35 -41.08
N GLY A 243 2.58 14.47 -39.78
CA GLY A 243 1.85 15.60 -39.19
C GLY A 243 2.51 16.94 -39.49
N VAL A 244 3.83 17.04 -39.29
CA VAL A 244 4.59 18.25 -39.65
C VAL A 244 4.53 18.53 -41.15
N GLY A 245 4.61 17.49 -41.99
CA GLY A 245 4.50 17.62 -43.45
C GLY A 245 3.13 18.15 -43.89
N LEU A 246 2.04 17.65 -43.30
CA LEU A 246 0.68 18.12 -43.57
C LEU A 246 0.47 19.57 -43.10
N SER A 247 1.00 19.94 -41.93
CA SER A 247 0.95 21.32 -41.45
C SER A 247 1.68 22.28 -42.40
N ALA A 248 2.86 21.89 -42.90
CA ALA A 248 3.60 22.69 -43.87
C ALA A 248 2.85 22.85 -45.21
N LEU A 249 2.22 21.78 -45.70
CA LEU A 249 1.39 21.83 -46.91
C LEU A 249 0.13 22.69 -46.72
N SER A 250 -0.50 22.62 -45.54
CA SER A 250 -1.68 23.44 -45.24
C SER A 250 -1.38 24.93 -45.10
N SER A 251 -0.12 25.29 -44.81
CA SER A 251 0.33 26.68 -44.66
C SER A 251 0.66 27.36 -45.99
N LEU A 252 0.55 26.66 -47.12
CA LEU A 252 0.77 27.25 -48.43
C LEU A 252 -0.43 28.10 -48.84
N GLU A 253 -0.34 29.39 -48.54
CA GLU A 253 -1.27 30.39 -49.06
C GLU A 253 -0.81 30.85 -50.45
N VAL A 254 -1.73 30.86 -51.41
CA VAL A 254 -1.47 31.44 -52.74
C VAL A 254 -1.67 32.95 -52.63
N SER A 255 -0.62 33.73 -52.93
CA SER A 255 -0.72 35.19 -52.96
C SER A 255 -1.48 35.64 -54.20
N TYR A 256 -2.80 35.76 -54.07
CA TYR A 256 -3.68 36.26 -55.12
C TYR A 256 -3.44 37.74 -55.47
N GLY A 257 -2.77 38.51 -54.59
CA GLY A 257 -2.41 39.91 -54.85
C GLY A 257 -1.38 40.10 -55.97
N ALA A 258 -0.64 39.05 -56.36
CA ALA A 258 0.25 39.10 -57.53
C ALA A 258 -0.49 38.89 -58.86
N PHE A 259 -1.73 38.40 -58.81
CA PHE A 259 -2.60 38.18 -59.97
C PHE A 259 -3.69 39.24 -60.12
N GLU A 260 -3.91 40.06 -59.09
CA GLU A 260 -4.77 41.24 -59.19
C GLU A 260 -3.98 42.38 -59.83
N LYS A 261 -4.53 42.93 -60.92
CA LYS A 261 -3.99 44.12 -61.56
C LYS A 261 -4.25 45.31 -60.64
N ASP A 262 -3.18 45.93 -60.13
CA ASP A 262 -3.26 47.17 -59.34
C ASP A 262 -4.12 48.23 -60.05
N MET A 263 -5.35 48.43 -59.54
CA MET A 263 -6.23 49.55 -59.94
C MET A 263 -6.13 50.70 -58.93
N GLY A 264 -4.98 50.84 -58.26
CA GLY A 264 -4.68 51.98 -57.41
C GLY A 264 -4.41 53.25 -58.23
N PRO A 265 -4.60 54.46 -57.66
CA PRO A 265 -4.46 55.74 -58.37
C PRO A 265 -3.06 56.00 -58.98
N ALA A 266 -2.05 55.18 -58.65
CA ALA A 266 -0.74 55.18 -59.29
C ALA A 266 -0.73 54.52 -60.69
N ALA A 267 -1.69 53.65 -61.02
CA ALA A 267 -1.78 52.98 -62.32
C ALA A 267 -2.35 53.87 -63.44
N GLN A 268 -3.12 54.91 -63.10
CA GLN A 268 -3.65 55.88 -64.09
C GLN A 268 -2.59 56.84 -64.65
N LYS A 269 -1.41 56.96 -64.02
CA LYS A 269 -0.33 57.83 -64.52
C LYS A 269 0.46 57.29 -65.71
N LYS A 270 0.18 56.06 -66.17
CA LYS A 270 0.89 55.44 -67.31
C LYS A 270 0.07 55.35 -68.61
N GLN A 271 -1.12 55.96 -68.67
CA GLN A 271 -1.98 55.97 -69.88
C GLN A 271 -2.26 57.38 -70.45
N GLN A 272 -1.37 58.34 -70.19
CA GLN A 272 -1.30 59.58 -70.98
C GLN A 272 0.02 59.64 -71.74
#